data_AF-A0A4R4WWZ1-F1
#
_entry.id   AF-A0A4R4WWZ1-F1
#
_cell.length_a   1.000
_cell.length_b   1.000
_cell.length_c   1.000
_cell.angle_alpha   90.00
_cell.angle_beta   90.00
_cell.angle_gamma   90.00
#
_symmetry.space_group_name_H-M   'P 1'
#
loop_
_entity.id
_entity.type
_entity.pdbx_description
1 polymer ?
#
loop_
_entity_poly.entity_id
_entity_poly.type
_entity_poly.pdbx_seq_one_letter_code
_entity_poly.pdbx_strand_id
1 'polypeptide(L)' 'MHWWSQQAFDAAAEAQAADPSPGNLMAAAQVQALVSVAEALHRIASVLEERDGAESAPHPRSPRTGPAEKRSAPVRPE' A
#
# COMPACT_ATOMS: atom_id res chain seq x y z
N MET A 1 -2.58 5.43 -13.42
CA MET A 1 -1.28 5.32 -14.11
C MET A 1 -0.28 6.17 -13.36
N HIS A 2 0.82 5.58 -12.89
CA HIS A 2 1.83 6.34 -12.16
C HIS A 2 2.66 7.22 -13.12
N TRP A 3 3.03 8.43 -12.70
CA TRP A 3 3.81 9.36 -13.53
C TRP A 3 5.13 8.76 -14.05
N TRP A 4 5.77 7.90 -13.25
CA TRP A 4 7.01 7.21 -13.60
C TRP A 4 6.82 6.09 -14.63
N SER A 5 5.64 5.45 -14.67
CA SER A 5 5.27 4.43 -15.67
C SER A 5 5.16 5.08 -17.06
N GLN A 6 4.47 6.23 -17.14
CA GLN A 6 4.36 7.00 -18.38
C GLN A 6 5.72 7.48 -18.90
N GLN A 7 6.56 8.05 -18.02
CA GLN A 7 7.90 8.52 -18.39
C GLN A 7 8.78 7.39 -18.97
N ALA A 8 8.70 6.17 -18.41
CA ALA A 8 9.45 5.03 -18.91
C ALA A 8 9.00 4.59 -20.30
N PHE A 9 7.69 4.61 -20.56
CA PHE A 9 7.15 4.29 -21.89
C PHE A 9 7.48 5.35 -22.92
N ASP A 10 7.38 6.63 -22.56
CA ASP A 10 7.70 7.73 -23.47
C ASP A 10 9.18 7.68 -23.86
N ALA A 11 10.09 7.48 -22.91
CA ALA A 11 11.52 7.33 -23.20
C ALA A 11 11.84 6.11 -24.09
N ALA A 12 11.14 4.98 -23.87
CA ALA A 12 11.31 3.79 -24.70
C ALA A 12 10.77 4.01 -26.13
N ALA A 13 9.63 4.69 -26.26
CA ALA A 13 9.04 5.04 -27.55
C ALA A 13 9.91 6.03 -28.33
N GLU A 14 10.45 7.05 -27.66
CA GLU A 14 11.39 8.01 -28.24
C GLU A 14 12.67 7.33 -28.73
N ALA A 15 13.25 6.43 -27.91
CA ALA A 15 14.41 5.66 -28.30
C ALA A 15 14.12 4.79 -29.53
N GLN A 16 12.98 4.11 -29.58
CA GLN A 16 12.57 3.29 -30.72
C GLN A 16 12.33 4.12 -31.99
N ALA A 17 11.77 5.32 -31.84
CA ALA A 17 11.56 6.23 -32.96
C ALA A 17 12.91 6.72 -33.53
N ALA A 18 13.93 6.88 -32.69
CA ALA A 18 15.28 7.26 -33.09
C ALA A 18 16.08 6.09 -33.71
N ASP A 19 15.93 4.86 -33.21
CA ASP A 19 16.55 3.66 -33.76
C ASP A 19 15.65 2.42 -33.57
N PRO A 20 14.99 1.93 -34.62
CA PRO A 20 14.13 0.74 -34.55
C PRO A 20 14.92 -0.57 -34.67
N SER A 21 16.16 -0.63 -34.16
CA SER A 21 16.95 -1.85 -34.17
C SER A 21 16.29 -2.96 -33.32
N PRO A 22 16.48 -4.25 -33.66
CA PRO A 22 15.95 -5.36 -32.87
C PRO A 22 16.34 -5.31 -31.39
N GLY A 23 17.56 -4.83 -31.09
CA GLY A 23 18.03 -4.63 -29.72
C GLY A 23 17.20 -3.58 -28.97
N ASN A 24 16.82 -2.49 -29.63
CA ASN A 24 16.01 -1.44 -29.03
C ASN A 24 14.53 -1.85 -28.86
N LEU A 25 14.00 -2.68 -29.77
CA LEU A 25 12.70 -3.33 -29.61
C LEU A 25 12.68 -4.24 -28.36
N MET A 26 13.76 -5.02 -28.16
CA MET A 26 13.91 -5.83 -26.95
C MET A 26 14.05 -4.97 -25.69
N ALA A 27 14.81 -3.88 -25.74
CA ALA A 27 14.97 -2.97 -24.61
C ALA A 27 13.62 -2.37 -24.19
N ALA A 28 12.79 -1.91 -25.13
CA ALA A 28 11.45 -1.39 -24.81
C ALA A 28 10.53 -2.46 -24.21
N ALA A 29 10.57 -3.69 -24.73
CA ALA A 29 9.81 -4.80 -24.13
C ALA A 29 10.27 -5.11 -22.70
N GLN A 30 11.59 -5.02 -22.43
CA GLN A 30 12.13 -5.16 -21.08
C GLN A 30 11.66 -4.03 -20.16
N VAL A 31 11.65 -2.78 -20.64
CA VAL A 31 11.11 -1.64 -19.89
C VAL A 31 9.64 -1.89 -19.52
N GLN A 32 8.83 -2.36 -20.46
CA GLN A 32 7.42 -2.69 -20.19
C GLN A 32 7.26 -3.77 -19.12
N ALA A 33 8.08 -4.83 -19.17
CA ALA A 33 8.06 -5.87 -18.16
C ALA A 33 8.46 -5.34 -16.77
N LEU A 34 9.51 -4.52 -16.69
CA LEU A 34 9.97 -3.91 -15.44
C LEU A 34 8.93 -2.97 -14.82
N VAL A 35 8.26 -2.17 -15.64
CA VAL A 35 7.17 -1.30 -15.19
C VAL A 35 6.01 -2.14 -14.64
N SER A 36 5.62 -3.23 -15.32
CA SER A 36 4.58 -4.13 -14.82
C SER A 36 4.94 -4.77 -13.47
N VAL A 37 6.19 -5.20 -13.30
CA VAL A 37 6.69 -5.73 -12.02
C VAL A 37 6.63 -4.67 -10.92
N ALA A 38 7.09 -3.46 -11.21
CA ALA A 38 7.06 -2.37 -10.23
C ALA A 38 5.62 -1.99 -9.83
N GLU A 39 4.66 -2.00 -10.77
CA GLU A 39 3.24 -1.79 -10.47
C GLU A 39 2.62 -2.93 -9.64
N ALA A 40 3.06 -4.17 -9.86
CA ALA A 40 2.63 -5.30 -9.02
C ALA A 40 3.18 -5.16 -7.59
N LEU A 41 4.46 -4.80 -7.45
CA LEU A 41 5.08 -4.56 -6.15
C LEU A 41 4.42 -3.40 -5.41
N HIS A 42 4.09 -2.31 -6.11
CA HIS A 42 3.38 -1.19 -5.52
C HIS A 42 2.00 -1.60 -4.99
N ARG A 43 1.22 -2.38 -5.76
CA ARG A 43 -0.08 -2.91 -5.31
C ARG A 43 0.06 -3.80 -4.07
N ILE A 44 1.08 -4.65 -4.01
CA ILE A 44 1.36 -5.48 -2.84
C ILE A 44 1.66 -4.60 -1.62
N ALA A 45 2.54 -3.60 -1.78
CA ALA A 45 2.86 -2.67 -0.71
C ALA A 45 1.61 -1.92 -0.20
N SER A 46 0.77 -1.40 -1.10
CA SER A 46 -0.47 -0.71 -0.71
C SER A 46 -1.41 -1.61 0.09
N VAL A 47 -1.58 -2.88 -0.31
CA VAL A 47 -2.41 -3.83 0.45
C VAL A 47 -1.83 -4.15 1.83
N LEU A 48 -0.50 -4.18 1.97
CA LEU A 48 0.15 -4.38 3.26
C LEU A 48 -0.04 -3.15 4.18
N GLU A 49 0.14 -1.94 3.65
CA GLU A 49 -0.08 -0.68 4.37
C GLU A 49 -1.52 -0.55 4.88
N GLU A 50 -2.52 -0.93 4.07
CA GLU A 50 -3.93 -0.93 4.46
C GLU A 50 -4.25 -1.90 5.61
N ARG A 51 -3.57 -3.07 5.64
CA ARG A 51 -3.74 -4.07 6.70
C ARG A 51 -3.15 -3.60 8.03
N ASP A 52 -1.94 -3.03 7.99
CA ASP A 52 -1.29 -2.48 9.19
C ASP A 52 -2.09 -1.31 9.80
N GLY A 53 -2.73 -0.50 8.94
CA GLY A 53 -3.64 0.57 9.36
C GLY A 53 -4.94 0.07 10.00
N ALA A 54 -5.48 -1.06 9.53
CA ALA A 54 -6.68 -1.67 10.09
C ALA A 54 -6.43 -2.35 11.45
N GLU A 55 -5.23 -2.90 11.67
CA GLU A 55 -4.83 -3.48 12.96
C GLU A 55 -4.51 -2.41 14.01
N SER A 56 -4.12 -1.20 13.58
CA SER A 56 -3.88 -0.05 14.45
C SER A 56 -5.13 0.80 14.77
N ALA A 57 -6.30 0.46 14.22
CA ALA A 57 -7.55 1.11 14.62
C ALA A 57 -7.87 0.74 16.08
N PRO A 58 -8.12 1.69 16.99
CA PRO A 58 -8.47 1.38 18.37
C PRO A 58 -9.75 0.57 18.35
N HIS A 59 -9.64 -0.74 18.54
CA HIS A 59 -10.79 -1.58 18.81
C HIS A 59 -11.53 -0.93 19.99
N PRO A 60 -12.82 -0.58 19.86
CA PRO A 60 -13.61 -0.23 21.02
C PRO A 60 -13.58 -1.49 21.90
N ARG A 61 -12.81 -1.41 23.01
CA ARG A 61 -12.71 -2.50 23.98
C ARG A 61 -14.14 -2.88 24.34
N SER A 62 -14.55 -4.08 23.94
CA SER A 62 -15.81 -4.67 24.40
C SER A 62 -15.84 -4.57 25.92
N PRO A 63 -16.94 -4.07 26.52
CA PRO A 63 -17.01 -3.91 27.96
C PRO A 63 -16.87 -5.30 28.58
N ARG A 64 -15.75 -5.49 29.29
CA ARG A 64 -15.47 -6.71 30.04
C ARG A 64 -16.59 -6.87 31.07
N THR A 65 -17.56 -7.74 30.78
CA THR A 65 -18.57 -8.20 31.73
C THR A 65 -17.89 -9.07 32.78
N GLY A 66 -17.23 -8.42 33.73
CA GLY A 66 -16.87 -9.00 35.02
C GLY A 66 -18.09 -8.92 35.96
N PRO A 67 -18.30 -9.91 36.84
CA PRO A 67 -19.48 -9.97 37.68
C PRO A 67 -19.46 -8.81 38.70
N ALA A 68 -20.65 -8.33 39.05
CA ALA A 68 -20.89 -7.23 39.96
C ALA A 68 -20.14 -7.39 41.29
N GLU A 69 -19.06 -6.62 41.47
CA GLU A 69 -18.41 -6.46 42.76
C GLU A 69 -18.91 -5.16 43.40
N LYS A 70 -19.73 -5.34 44.44
CA LYS A 70 -20.37 -4.30 45.24
C LYS A 70 -19.31 -3.32 45.78
N ARG A 71 -19.23 -2.12 45.20
CA ARG A 71 -18.47 -1.02 45.80
C ARG A 71 -19.36 -0.30 46.81
N SER A 72 -19.08 -0.58 48.08
CA SER A 72 -19.63 0.08 49.27
C SER A 72 -19.67 1.60 49.13
N ALA A 73 -20.77 2.18 49.61
CA ALA A 73 -21.00 3.62 49.70
C ALA A 73 -19.96 4.33 50.61
N PRO A 74 -19.57 5.57 50.32
CA PRO A 74 -18.80 6.36 51.26
C PRO A 74 -19.74 7.00 52.30
N VAL A 75 -19.50 6.66 53.56
CA VAL A 75 -20.01 7.38 54.74
C VAL A 75 -19.47 8.82 54.72
N ARG A 76 -20.38 9.79 54.88
CA ARG A 76 -20.05 11.20 55.15
C ARG A 76 -19.59 11.34 56.60
N PRO A 77 -18.54 12.11 56.90
CA PRO A 77 -18.38 12.74 58.20
C PRO A 77 -19.04 14.13 58.23
N GLU A 78 -19.46 14.49 59.44
CA GLU A 78 -20.23 15.68 59.83
C GLU A 78 -19.53 17.03 59.63
#